data_AF-A0A392N6M6-F1
#
_entry.id   AF-A0A392N6M6-F1
#
_cell.length_a   1.000
_cell.length_b   1.000
_cell.length_c   1.000
_cell.angle_alpha   90.00
_cell.angle_beta   90.00
_cell.angle_gamma   90.00
#
_symmetry.space_group_name_H-M   'P 1'
#
loop_
_entity.id
_entity.type
_entity.pdbx_description
1 polymer ?
#
loop_
_entity_poly.entity_id
_entity_poly.type
_entity_poly.pdbx_seq_one_letter_code
_entity_poly.pdbx_strand_id
1 'polypeptide(L)' 'MGRAFVYVILGGGVSAGYAALEFVKRGVSHGELCIISDEPVAPYERPALSKGFLLPEGMNSFTTQGTLSYEWLIDKNDFL' A
#
# COMPACT_ATOMS: atom_id res chain seq x y z
N MET A 1 7.91 3.39 -21.82
CA MET A 1 9.26 3.09 -21.26
C MET A 1 9.09 1.98 -20.24
N GLY A 2 9.85 0.89 -20.31
CA GLY A 2 9.75 -0.21 -19.34
C GLY A 2 10.42 0.14 -18.01
N ARG A 3 9.77 -0.19 -16.89
CA ARG A 3 10.36 -0.14 -15.55
C ARG A 3 10.74 -1.56 -15.14
N ALA A 4 11.91 -1.75 -14.54
CA ALA A 4 12.39 -3.04 -14.09
C ALA A 4 12.56 -3.01 -12.57
N PHE A 5 11.99 -4.01 -11.88
CA PHE A 5 12.09 -4.20 -10.43
C PHE A 5 12.60 -5.60 -10.16
N VAL A 6 13.37 -5.77 -9.09
CA VAL A 6 13.87 -7.09 -8.67
C VAL A 6 12.72 -7.93 -8.10
N TYR A 7 11.82 -7.28 -7.35
CA TYR A 7 10.67 -7.88 -6.72
C TYR A 7 9.39 -7.14 -7.11
N VAL A 8 8.37 -7.89 -7.51
CA VAL A 8 7.04 -7.34 -7.84
C VAL A 8 5.99 -8.07 -7.02
N ILE A 9 5.23 -7.30 -6.24
CA ILE A 9 4.03 -7.78 -5.54
C ILE A 9 2.81 -7.39 -6.38
N LEU A 10 2.01 -8.38 -6.78
CA LEU A 10 0.77 -8.14 -7.50
C LEU A 10 -0.42 -8.14 -6.52
N GLY A 11 -1.08 -6.99 -6.40
CA GLY A 11 -2.22 -6.72 -5.53
C GLY A 11 -1.84 -5.90 -4.29
N GLY A 12 -2.46 -4.73 -4.10
CA GLY A 12 -2.22 -3.82 -2.97
C GLY A 12 -3.07 -4.09 -1.73
N GLY A 13 -3.24 -5.35 -1.35
CA GLY A 13 -3.98 -5.72 -0.13
C GLY A 13 -3.12 -5.65 1.14
N VAL A 14 -3.71 -6.00 2.29
CA VAL A 14 -3.04 -6.07 3.61
C VAL A 14 -1.70 -6.82 3.52
N SER A 15 -1.70 -7.99 2.88
CA SER A 15 -0.50 -8.82 2.72
C SER A 15 0.64 -8.10 1.99
N ALA A 16 0.33 -7.23 1.02
CA ALA A 16 1.36 -6.49 0.28
C ALA A 16 2.02 -5.42 1.15
N GLY A 17 1.25 -4.74 2.00
CA GLY A 17 1.78 -3.80 2.98
C GLY A 17 2.73 -4.48 3.98
N TYR A 18 2.30 -5.62 4.54
CA TYR A 18 3.14 -6.39 5.46
C TYR A 18 4.37 -7.01 4.79
N ALA A 19 4.24 -7.52 3.56
CA ALA A 19 5.37 -8.02 2.80
C ALA A 19 6.39 -6.91 2.53
N ALA A 20 5.93 -5.73 2.10
CA ALA A 20 6.80 -4.58 1.87
C ALA A 20 7.52 -4.14 3.15
N LEU A 21 6.82 -4.12 4.28
CA LEU A 21 7.43 -3.85 5.59
C LEU A 21 8.55 -4.85 5.91
N GLU A 22 8.34 -6.14 5.67
CA GLU A 22 9.37 -7.16 5.88
C GLU A 22 10.54 -7.05 4.90
N PHE A 23 10.29 -6.67 3.64
CA PHE A 23 11.37 -6.39 2.68
C PHE A 23 12.24 -5.21 3.12
N VAL A 24 11.64 -4.14 3.63
CA VAL A 24 12.38 -3.00 4.20
C VAL A 24 13.22 -3.44 5.40
N LYS A 25 12.66 -4.24 6.32
CA LYS A 25 13.41 -4.79 7.47
C LYS A 25 14.58 -5.69 7.04
N ARG A 26 14.45 -6.39 5.93
CA ARG A 26 15.52 -7.23 5.35
C ARG A 26 16.55 -6.43 4.55
N GLY A 27 16.40 -5.11 4.44
CA GLY A 27 17.37 -4.23 3.79
C GLY A 27 17.27 -4.19 2.27
N VAL A 28 16.08 -4.44 1.70
CA VAL A 28 15.86 -4.22 0.25
C VAL A 28 16.11 -2.76 -0.09
N SER A 29 16.83 -2.53 -1.19
CA SER A 29 17.25 -1.20 -1.61
C SER A 29 16.10 -0.42 -2.24
N HIS A 30 16.25 0.90 -2.22
CA HIS A 30 15.32 1.79 -2.89
C HIS A 30 15.21 1.43 -4.37
N GLY A 31 13.99 1.20 -4.89
CA GLY A 31 13.75 0.92 -6.31
C GLY A 31 13.79 -0.56 -6.70
N GLU A 32 14.06 -1.47 -5.75
CA GLU A 32 14.08 -2.91 -6.03
C GLU A 32 12.71 -3.59 -5.88
N LEU A 33 11.82 -3.00 -5.08
CA LEU A 33 10.48 -3.52 -4.81
C LEU A 33 9.41 -2.62 -5.43
N CYS A 34 8.47 -3.23 -6.16
CA CYS A 34 7.27 -2.58 -6.66
C CYS A 34 6.01 -3.33 -6.21
N ILE A 35 4.98 -2.59 -5.84
CA ILE A 35 3.62 -3.12 -5.64
C ILE A 35 2.76 -2.58 -6.78
N ILE A 36 2.10 -3.49 -7.51
CA ILE A 36 1.13 -3.14 -8.54
C ILE A 36 -0.26 -3.41 -7.98
N SER A 37 -1.09 -2.38 -7.88
CA SER A 37 -2.47 -2.48 -7.39
C SER A 37 -3.43 -1.85 -8.39
N ASP A 38 -4.67 -2.33 -8.40
CA ASP A 38 -5.77 -1.68 -9.12
C ASP A 38 -6.41 -0.55 -8.29
N GLU A 39 -6.31 -0.66 -6.96
CA GLU A 39 -6.78 0.39 -6.05
C GLU A 39 -5.78 1.56 -6.05
N PRO A 40 -6.24 2.83 -6.22
CA PRO A 40 -5.38 4.02 -6.27
C PRO A 40 -4.94 4.48 -4.86
N VAL A 41 -4.90 3.57 -3.90
CA VAL A 41 -4.53 3.80 -2.50
C VAL A 41 -3.54 2.74 -2.06
N ALA A 42 -2.74 3.01 -1.01
CA ALA A 42 -1.89 1.96 -0.47
C ALA A 42 -2.66 0.79 0.10
N PRO A 43 -1.95 -0.34 0.30
CA PRO A 43 -2.30 -1.30 1.33
C PRO A 43 -2.78 -0.64 2.63
N TYR A 44 -4.02 -0.92 3.01
CA TYR A 44 -4.65 -0.52 4.26
C TYR A 44 -5.30 -1.72 4.94
N GLU A 45 -5.64 -1.57 6.22
CA GLU A 45 -6.34 -2.59 7.00
C GLU A 45 -7.81 -2.73 6.57
N ARG A 46 -8.07 -3.69 5.67
CA ARG A 46 -9.44 -3.97 5.19
C ARG A 46 -10.46 -4.25 6.29
N PRO A 47 -10.14 -4.89 7.44
CA PRO A 47 -11.12 -5.07 8.52
C PRO A 47 -11.73 -3.76 9.06
N ALA A 48 -11.05 -2.62 8.89
CA ALA A 48 -11.57 -1.32 9.32
C ALA A 48 -12.83 -0.91 8.53
N LEU A 49 -12.94 -1.33 7.26
CA LEU A 49 -14.00 -0.90 6.34
C LEU A 49 -15.39 -1.39 6.74
N SER A 50 -15.51 -2.55 7.39
CA SER A 50 -16.79 -3.10 7.87
C SER A 50 -17.04 -2.85 9.35
N LYS A 51 -16.14 -2.11 10.01
CA LYS A 51 -16.13 -1.85 11.44
C LYS A 51 -16.13 -0.35 11.68
N GLY A 52 -14.99 0.22 12.09
CA GLY A 52 -14.92 1.61 12.49
C GLY A 52 -15.16 2.61 11.37
N PHE A 53 -14.99 2.22 10.10
CA PHE A 53 -15.33 3.09 8.98
C PHE A 53 -16.82 3.38 8.86
N LEU A 54 -17.69 2.48 9.35
CA LEU A 54 -19.14 2.66 9.33
C LEU A 54 -19.67 3.38 10.58
N LEU A 55 -18.81 3.71 11.54
CA LEU A 55 -19.22 4.44 12.73
C LEU A 55 -19.45 5.92 12.41
N PRO A 56 -20.33 6.61 13.15
CA PRO A 56 -20.51 8.05 13.03
C PRO A 56 -19.18 8.80 13.20
N GLU A 57 -19.01 9.90 12.46
CA GLU A 57 -17.84 10.77 12.57
C GLU A 57 -17.61 11.19 14.02
N GLY A 58 -16.41 10.89 14.56
CA GLY A 58 -16.04 11.16 15.96
C GLY A 58 -16.07 9.94 16.89
N MET A 59 -16.62 8.80 16.45
CA MET A 59 -16.50 7.51 17.16
C MET A 59 -15.49 6.55 16.50
N ASN A 60 -14.94 6.94 15.36
CA ASN A 60 -13.86 6.24 14.68
C ASN A 60 -12.51 6.61 15.31
N SER A 61 -11.89 5.67 16.02
CA SER A 61 -10.49 5.76 16.45
C SER A 61 -9.50 5.60 15.29
N PHE A 62 -10.00 5.38 14.06
CA PHE A 62 -9.27 5.53 12.82
C PHE A 62 -9.14 7.02 12.52
N THR A 63 -8.29 7.71 13.29
CA THR A 63 -7.60 8.86 12.71
C THR A 63 -6.99 8.37 11.40
N THR A 64 -7.04 9.23 10.38
CA THR A 64 -6.23 9.17 9.18
C THR A 64 -4.76 9.03 9.62
N GLN A 65 -4.35 7.81 9.99
CA GLN A 65 -2.98 7.48 10.32
C GLN A 65 -2.24 7.48 9.00
N GLY A 66 -1.80 8.69 8.65
CA GLY A 66 -0.89 8.97 7.57
C GLY A 66 -1.40 8.47 6.22
N THR A 67 -1.85 9.40 5.39
CA THR A 67 -1.31 9.42 4.05
C THR A 67 0.21 9.56 4.21
N LEU A 68 0.91 8.45 4.49
CA LEU A 68 2.33 8.39 4.25
C LEU A 68 2.41 8.61 2.75
N SER A 69 2.89 9.77 2.34
CA SER A 69 3.33 10.00 0.98
C SER A 69 4.51 9.05 0.73
N TYR A 70 4.22 7.79 0.41
CA TYR A 70 5.21 6.87 -0.12
C TYR A 70 5.18 7.02 -1.63
N GLU A 71 6.29 7.49 -2.21
CA GLU A 71 6.52 7.52 -3.68
C GLU A 71 6.57 6.12 -4.32
N TRP A 72 6.24 5.07 -3.57
CA TRP A 72 6.35 3.66 -3.92
C TRP A 72 5.11 3.05 -4.56
N LEU A 73 3.97 3.74 -4.51
CA LEU A 73 2.75 3.26 -5.13
C LEU A 73 2.78 3.61 -6.62
N ILE A 74 2.95 2.60 -7.46
CA ILE A 74 2.85 2.79 -8.91
C ILE A 74 1.41 2.45 -9.29
N ASP A 75 0.66 3.48 -9.71
CA ASP A 75 -0.70 3.34 -10.21
C ASP A 75 -0.66 2.58 -11.54
N LYS A 76 -1.69 1.80 -11.89
CA LYS A 76 -1.76 1.17 -13.22
C LYS A 76 -1.64 2.19 -14.36
N ASN A 77 -2.12 3.43 -14.14
CA ASN A 77 -2.01 4.53 -15.09
C ASN A 77 -0.56 5.03 -15.28
N ASP A 78 0.37 4.68 -14.39
CA ASP A 78 1.79 4.99 -14.56
C ASP A 78 2.50 4.05 -15.56
N PHE A 79 1.83 2.97 -15.98
CA PHE A 79 2.33 1.99 -16.95
C PHE A 79 1.71 2.13 -18.35
N LEU A 80 0.66 2.93 -18.52
CA LEU A 80 -0.02 3.22 -19.80
C LEU A 80 0.40 4.58 -20.36
#